data_AF-A0AA42E4G8-F1
#
_entry.id   AF-A0AA42E4G8-F1
#
_cell.length_a   1.000
_cell.length_b   1.000
_cell.length_c   1.000
_cell.angle_alpha   90.00
_cell.angle_beta   90.00
_cell.angle_gamma   90.00
#
_symmetry.space_group_name_H-M   'P 1'
#
loop_
_entity.id
_entity.type
_entity.pdbx_description
1 polymer ?
#
loop_
_entity_poly.entity_id
_entity_poly.type
_entity_poly.pdbx_seq_one_letter_code
_entity_poly.pdbx_strand_id
1 'polypeptide(L)'
;MRVTHWLHALTGNAAPLTPALLFEAALRTGFTVATGRDDYGEIAPGLPADIVLLDWEAMAGDVIDGMVEETDVVLTRATRRHVRGLIVDGREVVRDGRVPGVDLENLERELLAQVRAAGPSMRALAPTIARSQATLHDFYGSGEHLKGE
;
A
#
# COMPACT_ATOMS: atom_id res chain seq x y z
N MET A 1 4.07 -0.59 -1.68
CA MET A 1 5.43 -0.69 -1.12
C MET A 1 5.98 -2.11 -1.19
N ARG A 2 5.52 -3.08 -0.38
CA ARG A 2 6.13 -4.43 -0.37
C ARG A 2 6.08 -5.18 -1.71
N VAL A 3 4.94 -5.19 -2.40
CA VAL A 3 4.84 -5.82 -3.75
C VAL A 3 5.76 -5.11 -4.76
N THR A 4 5.78 -3.78 -4.75
CA THR A 4 6.68 -2.95 -5.57
C THR A 4 8.14 -3.32 -5.32
N HIS A 5 8.56 -3.42 -4.06
CA HIS A 5 9.90 -3.85 -3.71
C HIS A 5 10.23 -5.23 -4.30
N TRP A 6 9.40 -6.24 -4.04
CA TRP A 6 9.65 -7.59 -4.55
C TRP A 6 9.63 -7.69 -6.07
N LEU A 7 8.83 -6.89 -6.77
CA LEU A 7 8.80 -6.90 -8.24
C LEU A 7 10.05 -6.27 -8.85
N HIS A 8 10.59 -5.22 -8.23
CA HIS A 8 11.65 -4.39 -8.81
C HIS A 8 13.04 -4.60 -8.17
N ALA A 9 13.12 -5.33 -7.07
CA ALA A 9 14.36 -5.71 -6.40
C ALA A 9 14.81 -7.14 -6.73
N LEU A 10 14.17 -7.82 -7.69
CA LEU A 10 14.63 -9.13 -8.16
C LEU A 10 16.04 -9.03 -8.75
N THR A 11 16.81 -10.10 -8.54
CA THR A 11 18.21 -10.21 -8.97
C THR A 11 18.36 -9.96 -10.47
N GLY A 12 19.30 -9.10 -10.86
CA GLY A 12 19.62 -8.77 -12.25
C GLY A 12 19.22 -7.36 -12.68
N ASN A 13 18.53 -6.60 -11.83
CA ASN A 13 18.24 -5.19 -12.10
C ASN A 13 19.48 -4.31 -11.83
N ALA A 14 19.88 -3.49 -12.82
CA ALA A 14 21.00 -2.56 -12.71
C ALA A 14 20.73 -1.40 -11.72
N ALA A 15 19.47 -1.14 -11.40
CA ALA A 15 19.03 -0.10 -10.45
C ALA A 15 17.90 -0.65 -9.56
N PRO A 16 18.21 -1.48 -8.54
CA PRO A 16 17.20 -2.04 -7.66
C PRO A 16 16.54 -0.94 -6.81
N LEU A 17 15.23 -1.07 -6.59
CA LEU A 17 14.51 -0.18 -5.67
C LEU A 17 14.85 -0.53 -4.21
N THR A 18 15.76 0.25 -3.63
CA THR A 18 16.12 0.14 -2.20
C THR A 18 14.94 0.55 -1.30
N PRO A 19 14.87 0.08 -0.05
CA PRO A 19 13.87 0.53 0.91
C PRO A 19 13.85 2.05 1.07
N ALA A 20 15.03 2.69 1.18
CA ALA A 20 15.16 4.13 1.31
C ALA A 20 14.53 4.87 0.11
N LEU A 21 14.87 4.47 -1.12
CA LEU A 21 14.30 5.09 -2.32
C LEU A 21 12.79 4.87 -2.41
N LEU A 22 12.31 3.70 -1.97
CA LEU A 22 10.89 3.40 -1.88
C LEU A 22 10.16 4.30 -0.87
N PHE A 23 10.70 4.48 0.33
CA PHE A 23 10.11 5.39 1.32
C PHE A 23 10.14 6.83 0.84
N GLU A 24 11.23 7.29 0.23
CA GLU A 24 11.30 8.63 -0.37
C GLU A 24 10.22 8.80 -1.45
N ALA A 25 10.10 7.82 -2.35
CA ALA A 25 9.09 7.84 -3.40
C ALA A 25 7.66 7.87 -2.82
N ALA A 26 7.39 7.10 -1.76
CA ALA A 26 6.06 6.98 -1.18
C ALA A 26 5.66 8.15 -0.29
N LEU A 27 6.61 8.74 0.42
CA LEU A 27 6.33 9.78 1.43
C LEU A 27 6.47 11.19 0.86
N ARG A 28 7.37 11.41 -0.12
CA ARG A 28 7.68 12.74 -0.65
C ARG A 28 7.35 12.86 -2.13
N THR A 29 8.07 12.12 -2.98
CA THR A 29 7.99 12.31 -4.44
C THR A 29 6.59 12.05 -4.98
N GLY A 30 5.93 10.98 -4.53
CA GLY A 30 4.57 10.65 -4.95
C GLY A 30 3.56 11.74 -4.56
N PHE A 31 3.70 12.32 -3.36
CA PHE A 31 2.85 13.42 -2.92
C PHE A 31 3.07 14.67 -3.77
N THR A 32 4.32 15.03 -4.04
CA THR A 32 4.66 16.16 -4.89
C THR A 32 4.14 16.00 -6.32
N VAL A 33 4.29 14.82 -6.92
CA VAL A 33 3.76 14.55 -8.26
C VAL A 33 2.23 14.63 -8.29
N ALA A 34 1.54 14.12 -7.26
CA ALA A 34 0.09 14.08 -7.22
C ALA A 34 -0.56 15.44 -6.91
N THR A 35 0.11 16.29 -6.12
CA THR A 35 -0.50 17.50 -5.54
C THR A 35 0.21 18.80 -5.93
N GLY A 36 1.43 18.72 -6.48
CA GLY A 36 2.29 19.88 -6.73
C GLY A 36 2.95 20.48 -5.49
N ARG A 37 2.77 19.89 -4.31
CA ARG A 37 3.30 20.38 -3.03
C ARG A 37 4.56 19.63 -2.61
N ASP A 38 5.52 20.33 -2.01
CA ASP A 38 6.79 19.79 -1.52
C ASP A 38 6.96 19.90 0.01
N ASP A 39 5.92 20.35 0.71
CA ASP A 39 5.87 20.52 2.16
C ASP A 39 5.44 19.26 2.91
N TYR A 40 5.81 18.07 2.43
CA TYR A 40 5.31 16.78 2.93
C TYR A 40 6.38 15.69 2.99
N GLY A 41 6.15 14.68 3.82
CA GLY A 41 6.99 13.48 3.88
C GLY A 41 8.23 13.60 4.76
N GLU A 42 8.32 14.66 5.55
CA GLU A 42 9.41 14.92 6.49
C GLU A 42 8.86 15.32 7.87
N ILE A 43 9.49 14.81 8.93
CA ILE A 43 9.16 15.18 10.31
C ILE A 43 10.06 16.34 10.70
N ALA A 44 9.62 17.57 10.40
CA ALA A 44 10.34 18.80 10.73
C ALA A 44 9.37 19.90 11.21
N PRO A 45 9.83 20.83 12.08
CA PRO A 45 9.03 21.98 12.48
C PRO A 45 8.56 22.80 11.27
N GLY A 46 7.27 23.16 11.26
CA GLY A 46 6.66 23.95 10.19
C GLY A 46 6.06 23.11 9.05
N LEU A 47 6.27 21.79 9.03
CA LEU A 47 5.59 20.87 8.12
C LEU A 47 4.34 20.25 8.76
N PRO A 48 3.38 19.74 7.96
CA PRO A 48 2.22 19.02 8.46
C PRO A 48 2.62 17.85 9.35
N ALA A 49 1.95 17.72 10.49
CA ALA A 49 2.20 16.63 11.44
C ALA A 49 1.46 15.36 11.01
N ASP A 50 1.93 14.75 9.92
CA ASP A 50 1.43 13.50 9.37
C ASP A 50 2.34 12.34 9.77
N ILE A 51 1.94 11.62 10.82
CA ILE A 51 2.80 10.68 11.53
C ILE A 51 2.06 9.35 11.74
N VAL A 52 2.70 8.25 11.34
CA VAL A 52 2.24 6.90 11.69
C VAL A 52 3.06 6.37 12.87
N LEU A 53 2.36 5.83 13.87
CA LEU A 53 2.96 5.16 15.02
C LEU A 53 2.82 3.65 14.84
N LEU A 54 3.96 2.94 14.85
CA LEU A 54 4.02 1.50 14.65
C LEU A 54 4.45 0.77 15.93
N ASP A 55 3.85 -0.39 16.18
CA ASP A 55 4.24 -1.32 17.24
C ASP A 55 5.51 -2.06 16.82
N TRP A 56 6.67 -1.55 17.23
CA TRP A 56 7.97 -2.13 16.88
C TRP A 56 8.14 -3.52 17.48
N GLU A 57 7.79 -3.73 18.75
CA GLU A 57 7.93 -5.00 19.44
C GLU A 57 7.14 -6.11 18.74
N ALA A 58 5.90 -5.83 18.33
CA ALA A 58 5.09 -6.79 17.57
C ALA A 58 5.65 -7.10 16.17
N MET A 59 6.46 -6.22 15.57
CA MET A 59 7.08 -6.41 14.26
C MET A 59 8.46 -7.07 14.32
N ALA A 60 9.21 -6.76 15.38
CA ALA A 60 10.65 -6.89 15.43
C ALA A 60 11.15 -7.56 16.72
N GLY A 61 10.27 -8.18 17.52
CA GLY A 61 10.67 -8.83 18.78
C GLY A 61 11.71 -9.95 18.64
N ASP A 62 11.90 -10.49 17.44
CA ASP A 62 12.95 -11.46 17.07
C ASP A 62 14.18 -10.82 16.39
N VAL A 63 14.17 -9.52 16.13
CA VAL A 63 15.27 -8.80 15.49
C VAL A 63 16.32 -8.46 16.54
N ILE A 64 17.59 -8.75 16.22
CA ILE A 64 18.73 -8.36 17.03
C ILE A 64 19.21 -6.97 16.57
N ASP A 65 19.36 -6.05 17.52
CA ASP A 65 19.77 -4.67 17.24
C ASP A 65 21.04 -4.60 16.39
N GLY A 66 21.02 -3.76 15.35
CA GLY A 66 22.13 -3.56 14.42
C GLY A 66 22.36 -4.69 13.41
N MET A 67 21.56 -5.77 13.42
CA MET A 67 21.66 -6.83 12.41
C MET A 67 20.78 -6.61 11.18
N VAL A 68 19.75 -5.77 11.30
CA VAL A 68 18.82 -5.45 10.21
C VAL A 68 18.45 -3.98 10.30
N GLU A 69 18.46 -3.28 9.17
CA GLU A 69 17.98 -1.89 9.10
C GLU A 69 16.49 -1.80 9.43
N GLU A 70 16.09 -0.79 10.20
CA GLU A 70 14.70 -0.66 10.63
C GLU A 70 13.75 -0.46 9.45
N THR A 71 14.22 0.23 8.40
CA THR A 71 13.46 0.43 7.16
C THR A 71 13.18 -0.89 6.43
N ASP A 72 14.09 -1.86 6.48
CA ASP A 72 13.88 -3.20 5.93
C ASP A 72 12.82 -3.95 6.71
N VAL A 73 12.87 -3.88 8.05
CA VAL A 73 11.87 -4.51 8.92
C VAL A 73 10.49 -3.92 8.64
N VAL A 74 10.36 -2.59 8.59
CA VAL A 74 9.09 -1.93 8.28
C VAL A 74 8.60 -2.32 6.88
N LEU A 75 9.44 -2.25 5.85
CA LEU A 75 9.04 -2.54 4.48
C LEU A 75 8.58 -4.00 4.30
N THR A 76 9.26 -4.94 4.95
CA THR A 76 9.01 -6.37 4.74
C THR A 76 7.96 -6.93 5.69
N ARG A 77 7.84 -6.41 6.92
CA ARG A 77 6.98 -6.97 7.97
C ARG A 77 5.77 -6.11 8.34
N ALA A 78 5.80 -4.80 8.15
CA ALA A 78 4.70 -3.94 8.58
C ALA A 78 3.38 -4.31 7.89
N THR A 79 2.30 -4.33 8.66
CA THR A 79 0.93 -4.51 8.19
C THR A 79 0.00 -3.66 9.06
N ARG A 80 -1.27 -3.53 8.66
CA ARG A 80 -2.27 -2.73 9.41
C ARG A 80 -2.33 -3.05 10.91
N ARG A 81 -2.06 -4.30 11.30
CA ARG A 81 -2.17 -4.75 12.71
C ARG A 81 -1.10 -4.14 13.62
N HIS A 82 -0.02 -3.61 13.04
CA HIS A 82 1.05 -2.98 13.78
C HIS A 82 0.84 -1.46 13.92
N VAL A 83 -0.17 -0.87 13.27
CA VAL A 83 -0.46 0.55 13.44
C VAL A 83 -1.08 0.77 14.81
N ARG A 84 -0.40 1.51 15.67
CA ARG A 84 -0.91 1.94 16.98
C ARG A 84 -1.61 3.28 16.91
N GLY A 85 -1.11 4.19 16.09
CA GLY A 85 -1.68 5.51 15.95
C GLY A 85 -1.39 6.13 14.59
N LEU A 86 -2.19 7.13 14.27
CA LEU A 86 -2.05 7.93 13.07
C LEU A 86 -2.46 9.36 13.42
N ILE A 87 -1.54 10.29 13.20
CA ILE A 87 -1.75 11.72 13.33
C ILE A 87 -1.81 12.26 11.92
N VAL A 88 -2.86 13.03 11.61
CA VAL A 88 -3.02 13.73 10.34
C VAL A 88 -3.17 15.21 10.61
N ASP A 89 -2.27 16.03 10.08
CA ASP A 89 -2.22 17.49 10.30
C ASP A 89 -2.33 17.86 11.79
N GLY A 90 -1.61 17.13 12.64
CA GLY A 90 -1.61 17.33 14.10
C GLY A 90 -2.83 16.79 14.83
N ARG A 91 -3.81 16.21 14.13
CA ARG A 91 -4.98 15.56 14.72
C ARG A 91 -4.78 14.05 14.78
N GLU A 92 -4.89 13.47 15.97
CA GLU A 92 -4.92 12.01 16.11
C GLU A 92 -6.23 11.44 15.54
N VAL A 93 -6.12 10.65 14.48
CA VAL A 93 -7.24 10.00 13.76
C VAL A 93 -7.29 8.49 13.98
N VAL A 94 -6.20 7.88 14.41
CA VAL A 94 -6.17 6.49 14.91
C VAL A 94 -5.54 6.49 16.29
N ARG A 95 -6.19 5.82 17.23
CA ARG A 95 -5.70 5.60 18.60
C ARG A 95 -5.87 4.13 18.96
N ASP A 96 -4.83 3.52 19.53
CA ASP A 96 -4.79 2.12 19.91
C ASP A 96 -5.21 1.15 18.78
N GLY A 97 -4.79 1.46 17.56
CA GLY A 97 -5.11 0.69 16.36
C GLY A 97 -6.57 0.77 15.91
N ARG A 98 -7.35 1.73 16.43
CA ARG A 98 -8.76 1.95 16.06
C ARG A 98 -8.98 3.38 15.59
N VAL A 99 -9.87 3.56 14.62
CA VAL A 99 -10.34 4.88 14.19
C VAL A 99 -11.46 5.31 15.15
N PRO A 100 -11.30 6.35 15.96
CA PRO A 100 -12.35 6.79 16.88
C PRO A 100 -13.61 7.22 16.13
N GLY A 101 -14.78 6.82 16.62
CA GLY A 101 -16.08 7.19 16.06
C GLY A 101 -16.50 6.42 14.80
N VAL A 102 -15.71 5.43 14.36
CA VAL A 102 -16.06 4.56 13.23
C VAL A 102 -16.70 3.26 13.73
N ASP A 103 -17.96 3.03 13.36
CA ASP A 103 -18.63 1.73 13.53
C ASP A 103 -18.35 0.86 12.30
N LEU A 104 -17.31 0.03 12.40
CA LEU A 104 -16.87 -0.83 11.31
C LEU A 104 -17.94 -1.85 10.92
N GLU A 105 -18.64 -2.43 11.91
CA GLU A 105 -19.66 -3.45 11.63
C GLU A 105 -20.83 -2.85 10.87
N ASN A 106 -21.25 -1.62 11.21
CA ASN A 106 -22.30 -0.94 10.48
C ASN A 106 -21.88 -0.58 9.05
N LEU A 107 -20.66 -0.06 8.88
CA LEU A 107 -20.13 0.23 7.55
C LEU A 107 -20.00 -1.03 6.68
N GLU A 108 -19.60 -2.17 7.25
CA GLU A 108 -19.56 -3.44 6.55
C GLU A 108 -20.96 -3.90 6.10
N ARG A 109 -21.97 -3.78 6.98
CA ARG A 109 -23.36 -4.09 6.61
C ARG A 109 -23.86 -3.21 5.49
N GLU A 110 -23.60 -1.90 5.57
CA GLU A 110 -23.98 -0.93 4.54
C GLU A 110 -23.30 -1.25 3.20
N LEU A 111 -21.99 -1.45 3.20
CA LEU A 111 -21.23 -1.80 2.01
C LEU A 111 -21.75 -3.09 1.36
N LEU A 112 -22.01 -4.13 2.16
CA LEU A 112 -22.57 -5.39 1.65
C LEU A 112 -23.98 -5.21 1.06
N ALA A 113 -24.80 -4.33 1.63
CA ALA A 113 -26.11 -4.01 1.06
C ALA A 113 -25.97 -3.32 -0.30
N GLN A 114 -25.07 -2.33 -0.42
CA GLN A 114 -24.77 -1.65 -1.68
C GLN A 114 -24.24 -2.62 -2.75
N VAL A 115 -23.31 -3.51 -2.39
CA VAL A 115 -22.78 -4.54 -3.30
C VAL A 115 -23.87 -5.50 -3.76
N ARG A 116 -24.77 -5.94 -2.86
CA ARG A 116 -25.90 -6.82 -3.23
C ARG A 116 -26.86 -6.12 -4.19
N ALA A 117 -27.17 -4.85 -3.94
CA ALA A 117 -28.01 -4.05 -4.81
C ALA A 117 -27.40 -3.85 -6.20
N ALA A 118 -26.07 -3.64 -6.27
CA ALA A 118 -25.32 -3.57 -7.53
C ALA A 118 -25.09 -4.94 -8.20
N GLY A 119 -25.34 -6.05 -7.49
CA GLY A 119 -25.07 -7.40 -7.94
C GLY A 119 -25.61 -7.76 -9.34
N PRO A 120 -26.85 -7.39 -9.72
CA PRO A 120 -27.37 -7.65 -11.06
C PRO A 120 -26.56 -6.98 -12.18
N SER A 121 -26.18 -5.70 -12.04
CA SER A 121 -25.40 -5.00 -13.07
C SER A 121 -23.98 -5.56 -13.17
N MET A 122 -23.37 -5.90 -12.03
CA MET A 122 -22.06 -6.57 -12.01
C MET A 122 -22.10 -7.95 -12.69
N ARG A 123 -23.13 -8.76 -12.42
CA ARG A 123 -23.29 -10.08 -13.07
C ARG A 123 -23.52 -9.96 -14.58
N ALA A 124 -24.23 -8.93 -15.04
CA ALA A 124 -24.42 -8.70 -16.47
C ALA A 124 -23.11 -8.41 -17.21
N LEU A 125 -22.11 -7.85 -16.53
CA LEU A 125 -20.77 -7.60 -17.10
C LEU A 125 -19.87 -8.84 -17.10
N ALA A 126 -20.16 -9.85 -16.27
CA ALA A 126 -19.30 -11.01 -16.07
C ALA A 126 -18.92 -11.75 -17.37
N PRO A 127 -19.84 -11.98 -18.35
CA PRO A 127 -19.47 -12.62 -19.62
C PRO A 127 -18.47 -11.80 -20.43
N THR A 128 -18.58 -10.47 -20.40
CA THR A 128 -17.65 -9.58 -21.12
C THR A 128 -16.27 -9.61 -20.48
N ILE A 129 -16.20 -9.53 -19.15
CA ILE A 129 -14.94 -9.63 -18.41
C ILE A 129 -14.27 -10.99 -18.67
N ALA A 130 -15.03 -12.09 -18.62
CA ALA A 130 -14.50 -13.42 -18.87
C ALA A 130 -13.92 -13.56 -20.29
N ARG A 131 -14.59 -13.01 -21.31
CA ARG A 131 -14.05 -12.98 -22.68
C ARG A 131 -12.75 -12.18 -22.75
N SER A 132 -12.71 -10.98 -22.18
CA SER A 132 -11.49 -10.16 -22.16
C SER A 132 -10.33 -10.87 -21.46
N GLN A 133 -10.58 -11.53 -20.34
CA GLN A 133 -9.58 -12.31 -19.62
C GLN A 133 -9.07 -13.50 -20.43
N ALA A 134 -9.97 -14.25 -21.10
CA ALA A 134 -9.57 -15.35 -21.98
C ALA A 134 -8.70 -14.85 -23.14
N THR A 135 -9.06 -13.73 -23.77
CA THR A 135 -8.23 -13.13 -24.84
C THR A 135 -6.85 -12.73 -24.34
N LEU A 136 -6.74 -12.09 -23.18
CA LEU A 136 -5.44 -11.74 -22.60
C LEU A 136 -4.63 -12.99 -22.27
N HIS A 137 -5.27 -14.00 -21.68
CA HIS A 137 -4.64 -15.28 -21.39
C HIS A 137 -4.05 -15.93 -22.64
N ASP A 138 -4.83 -16.02 -23.72
CA ASP A 138 -4.38 -16.65 -24.97
C ASP A 138 -3.24 -15.85 -25.62
N PHE A 139 -3.33 -14.51 -25.62
CA PHE A 139 -2.28 -13.64 -26.16
C PHE A 139 -0.95 -13.78 -25.42
N TYR A 140 -0.97 -13.74 -24.08
CA TYR A 140 0.25 -13.92 -23.30
C TYR A 140 0.73 -15.38 -23.31
N GLY A 141 -0.17 -16.36 -23.25
CA GLY A 141 0.16 -17.79 -23.26
C GLY A 141 0.73 -18.29 -24.58
N SER A 142 0.34 -17.68 -25.71
CA SER A 142 0.86 -18.01 -27.04
C SER A 142 2.23 -17.41 -27.38
N GLY A 143 2.74 -16.51 -26.53
CA GLY A 143 4.03 -15.84 -26.77
C GLY A 143 4.00 -14.80 -27.91
N GLU A 144 2.81 -14.42 -28.40
CA GLU A 144 2.65 -13.40 -29.46
C GLU A 144 3.30 -12.05 -29.08
N HIS A 145 3.29 -11.70 -27.80
CA HIS A 145 3.95 -10.51 -27.25
C HIS A 145 5.49 -10.50 -27.36
N LEU A 146 6.12 -11.65 -27.66
CA LEU A 146 7.57 -11.78 -27.84
C LEU A 146 8.00 -11.78 -29.31
N LYS A 147 7.06 -11.80 -30.26
CA LYS A 147 7.37 -11.91 -31.70
C LYS A 147 7.82 -10.59 -32.34
N GLY A 148 8.03 -9.54 -31.55
CA GLY A 148 8.39 -8.19 -32.00
C GLY A 148 9.75 -7.68 -31.51
N GLU A 149 10.56 -8.51 -30.86
CA GLU A 149 11.99 -8.27 -30.58
C GLU A 149 12.88 -9.05 -31.54
#